data_AF-A0AAJ2IT09-F1
#
_entry.id   AF-A0AAJ2IT09-F1
#
_cell.length_a   1.000
_cell.length_b   1.000
_cell.length_c   1.000
_cell.angle_alpha   90.00
_cell.angle_beta   90.00
_cell.angle_gamma   90.00
#
_symmetry.space_group_name_H-M   'P 1'
#
loop_
_entity.id
_entity.type
_entity.pdbx_description
1 polymer ?
#
loop_
_entity_poly.entity_id
_entity_poly.type
_entity_poly.pdbx_seq_one_letter_code
_entity_poly.pdbx_strand_id
1 'polypeptide(L)'
;MTPEKKRKLRNIAILSLLGLIGVTFAFQAFNQQAINDRLRENIPGGRVHDYYNRNTENKDVFVENFGTVPLMARVRLSEFLESRSPGETAFTPLVAGTTRENIDSWTTWIPSANNTGQRESSHASNAFNRYSNLILGWSRPGQSAPWFMPTFNHNNLDLSTAAAGHARDYIVGSGATDATTDGTTHPGDGTDAYWSSGDTYDNSGGTWPGETVTHQAIQNLPQDRAPMTIAQWANLPNNEKVGNFWVIDHQTGWAYWANRLRAGEATSYLLDAAEMTAETDTIPGEYYYGIHVDGQLISPDRTDEFLGTDSEGAHHTHLPDFLDAVRTGSIDNNWGNPGPDEDSQPGDFNFGIMSPGTIFTMAGEQYKYLENMGLGNHMITRNGPLLDTSFIQQGTALGTWYNGLEASVRAIVQPVAIPAPAPAVPDSSFTWIGEGAQERWLPTNLPAFPEVEADVTSVNPSGTAQAFALSFADVVRLSGPGRAFPNLASRMAAGGTWWWTRTPGASGFAWFVHHPAVLIGDRPVTVVSGVGGVRPALIIHQ
;
A
#
# COMPACT_ATOMS: atom_id res chain seq x y z
N MET A 1 -26.97 32.56 -16.07
CA MET A 1 -26.72 32.65 -14.61
C MET A 1 -25.21 32.66 -14.40
N THR A 2 -24.57 33.56 -13.64
CA THR A 2 -25.06 34.64 -12.77
C THR A 2 -24.15 35.89 -12.79
N PRO A 3 -24.70 37.08 -12.43
CA PRO A 3 -24.02 38.37 -12.37
C PRO A 3 -23.15 38.58 -11.10
N GLU A 4 -22.34 37.61 -10.70
CA GLU A 4 -21.53 37.70 -9.45
C GLU A 4 -20.04 37.97 -9.65
N LYS A 5 -19.60 38.31 -10.86
CA LYS A 5 -18.23 38.86 -11.09
C LYS A 5 -18.14 40.39 -11.02
N LYS A 6 -19.16 41.07 -10.45
CA LYS A 6 -19.23 42.54 -10.30
C LYS A 6 -19.42 42.97 -8.84
N ARG A 7 -18.56 42.59 -7.90
CA ARG A 7 -18.46 43.33 -6.63
C ARG A 7 -17.14 43.12 -5.89
N LYS A 8 -16.49 44.25 -5.58
CA LYS A 8 -15.37 44.49 -4.64
C LYS A 8 -13.98 44.76 -5.24
N LEU A 9 -13.93 45.62 -6.25
CA LEU A 9 -12.94 46.69 -6.32
C LEU A 9 -13.67 48.00 -5.95
N ARG A 10 -13.53 48.43 -4.69
CA ARG A 10 -13.72 49.83 -4.22
C ARG A 10 -13.64 49.89 -2.70
N ASN A 11 -12.58 50.49 -2.20
CA ASN A 11 -12.64 51.53 -1.18
C ASN A 11 -11.62 52.61 -1.58
N ILE A 12 -12.15 53.75 -2.01
CA ILE A 12 -11.46 55.03 -2.21
C ILE A 12 -11.76 55.87 -0.97
N ALA A 13 -10.76 56.55 -0.40
CA ALA A 13 -10.95 57.83 0.31
C ALA A 13 -9.62 58.57 0.60
N ILE A 14 -9.20 59.46 -0.32
CA ILE A 14 -9.32 60.93 -0.24
C ILE A 14 -8.63 61.75 0.91
N LEU A 15 -7.82 62.75 0.46
CA LEU A 15 -7.56 64.14 0.94
C LEU A 15 -6.56 64.49 2.08
N SER A 16 -5.50 65.25 1.69
CA SER A 16 -5.16 66.63 2.14
C SER A 16 -3.84 66.91 2.88
N LEU A 17 -3.01 67.72 2.21
CA LEU A 17 -2.28 68.93 2.65
C LEU A 17 -1.07 68.90 3.63
N LEU A 18 -0.01 69.59 3.18
CA LEU A 18 1.04 70.36 3.90
C LEU A 18 2.28 69.64 4.47
N GLY A 19 3.46 70.14 4.08
CA GLY A 19 4.61 70.25 5.01
C GLY A 19 5.99 69.88 4.47
N LEU A 20 6.70 70.87 3.92
CA LEU A 20 8.14 71.17 4.03
C LEU A 20 9.17 70.09 4.48
N ILE A 21 10.25 70.04 3.68
CA ILE A 21 11.68 69.88 4.03
C ILE A 21 12.18 68.50 4.49
N GLY A 22 13.04 67.94 3.63
CA GLY A 22 14.28 67.27 4.01
C GLY A 22 14.17 65.79 4.37
N VAL A 23 15.30 65.10 4.20
CA VAL A 23 15.61 63.73 4.65
C VAL A 23 15.41 62.64 3.57
N THR A 24 16.55 62.06 3.20
CA THR A 24 16.84 60.73 2.61
C THR A 24 15.77 60.06 1.73
N PHE A 25 16.18 59.57 0.55
CA PHE A 25 15.42 58.54 -0.17
C PHE A 25 15.29 57.28 0.69
N ALA A 26 14.29 57.23 1.56
CA ALA A 26 13.82 56.00 2.19
C ALA A 26 12.89 55.33 1.19
N PHE A 27 13.36 54.27 0.56
CA PHE A 27 12.47 53.36 -0.16
C PHE A 27 11.48 52.77 0.84
N GLN A 28 10.19 53.01 0.63
CA GLN A 28 9.13 52.50 1.50
C GLN A 28 8.18 51.65 0.63
N ALA A 29 8.29 50.33 0.76
CA ALA A 29 7.42 49.38 0.07
C ALA A 29 6.05 49.36 0.75
N PHE A 30 5.05 49.96 0.13
CA PHE A 30 3.66 49.86 0.58
C PHE A 30 2.97 48.77 -0.25
N ASN A 31 2.60 47.66 0.41
CA ASN A 31 1.88 46.52 -0.16
C ASN A 31 2.60 45.76 -1.29
N GLN A 32 3.76 45.17 -0.98
CA GLN A 32 4.22 44.03 -1.76
C GLN A 32 3.44 42.79 -1.32
N GLN A 33 2.67 42.22 -2.23
CA GLN A 33 1.98 40.94 -2.05
C GLN A 33 2.37 40.04 -3.23
N ALA A 34 2.77 38.82 -2.93
CA ALA A 34 3.00 37.77 -3.92
C ALA A 34 1.95 36.68 -3.69
N ILE A 35 1.27 36.26 -4.76
CA ILE A 35 0.46 35.06 -4.79
C ILE A 35 1.27 34.01 -5.55
N ASN A 36 1.66 32.95 -4.86
CA ASN A 36 2.13 31.72 -5.49
C ASN A 36 0.89 30.84 -5.68
N ASP A 37 0.18 31.05 -6.79
CA ASP A 37 -0.98 30.24 -7.14
C ASP A 37 -0.53 29.00 -7.90
N ARG A 38 -1.10 27.84 -7.57
CA ARG A 38 -0.77 26.56 -8.23
C ARG A 38 -2.08 25.84 -8.54
N LEU A 39 -2.54 25.96 -9.78
CA LEU A 39 -3.63 25.13 -10.30
C LEU A 39 -3.02 23.79 -10.73
N ARG A 40 -3.36 22.72 -10.02
CA ARG A 40 -3.02 21.33 -10.40
C ARG A 40 -4.32 20.56 -10.54
N GLU A 41 -4.57 20.04 -11.73
CA GLU A 41 -5.69 19.12 -11.98
C GLU A 41 -5.20 17.71 -11.68
N ASN A 42 -5.89 17.02 -10.77
CA ASN A 42 -5.63 15.64 -10.42
C ASN A 42 -6.62 14.77 -11.21
N ILE A 43 -6.14 14.17 -12.30
CA ILE A 43 -6.96 13.36 -13.21
C ILE A 43 -6.72 11.88 -12.87
N PRO A 44 -7.71 11.14 -12.35
CA PRO A 44 -7.63 9.68 -12.25
C PRO A 44 -7.67 9.09 -13.66
N GLY A 45 -7.07 7.92 -13.88
CA GLY A 45 -7.21 7.23 -15.15
C GLY A 45 -6.39 5.96 -15.22
N GLY A 46 -7.00 4.89 -15.71
CA GLY A 46 -6.31 3.63 -15.89
C GLY A 46 -7.00 2.73 -16.90
N ARG A 47 -6.30 1.68 -17.31
CA ARG A 47 -6.66 0.84 -18.43
C ARG A 47 -6.32 -0.61 -18.14
N VAL A 48 -7.21 -1.52 -18.50
CA VAL A 48 -6.90 -2.96 -18.52
C VAL A 48 -6.12 -3.27 -19.79
N HIS A 49 -5.04 -4.01 -19.65
CA HIS A 49 -4.29 -4.58 -20.76
C HIS A 49 -4.71 -6.04 -20.94
N ASP A 50 -4.94 -6.40 -22.21
CA ASP A 50 -5.32 -7.74 -22.63
C ASP A 50 -4.42 -8.14 -23.81
N TYR A 51 -3.36 -8.88 -23.52
CA TYR A 51 -2.47 -9.39 -24.56
C TYR A 51 -2.75 -10.87 -24.77
N TYR A 52 -3.11 -11.26 -25.99
CA TYR A 52 -3.51 -12.64 -26.27
C TYR A 52 -2.85 -13.16 -27.54
N ASN A 53 -2.36 -14.40 -27.49
CA ASN A 53 -1.91 -15.11 -28.68
C ASN A 53 -2.45 -16.55 -28.73
N ARG A 54 -3.43 -16.77 -29.62
CA ARG A 54 -4.05 -18.10 -29.84
C ARG A 54 -3.08 -19.21 -30.27
N ASN A 55 -1.91 -18.89 -30.80
CA ASN A 55 -0.94 -19.90 -31.25
C ASN A 55 -0.04 -20.40 -30.12
N THR A 56 0.16 -19.59 -29.08
CA THR A 56 1.02 -19.92 -27.92
C THR A 56 0.22 -20.08 -26.63
N GLU A 57 -1.10 -19.86 -26.67
CA GLU A 57 -2.02 -19.82 -25.51
C GLU A 57 -1.62 -18.77 -24.45
N ASN A 58 -0.82 -17.79 -24.86
CA ASN A 58 -0.42 -16.67 -24.01
C ASN A 58 -1.62 -15.77 -23.74
N LYS A 59 -1.81 -15.36 -22.48
CA LYS A 59 -2.90 -14.48 -22.09
C LYS A 59 -2.47 -13.62 -20.90
N ASP A 60 -1.96 -12.44 -21.19
CA ASP A 60 -1.53 -11.48 -20.16
C ASP A 60 -2.67 -10.53 -19.83
N VAL A 61 -3.03 -10.45 -18.54
CA VAL A 61 -4.02 -9.51 -18.02
C VAL A 61 -3.44 -8.73 -16.87
N PHE A 62 -3.40 -7.40 -16.99
CA PHE A 62 -2.93 -6.49 -15.95
C PHE A 62 -3.56 -5.11 -16.10
N VAL A 63 -3.32 -4.22 -15.14
CA VAL A 63 -3.93 -2.88 -15.10
C VAL A 63 -2.84 -1.81 -15.04
N GLU A 64 -2.96 -0.80 -15.88
CA GLU A 64 -2.13 0.41 -15.90
C GLU A 64 -2.87 1.59 -15.25
N ASN A 65 -2.14 2.45 -14.53
CA ASN A 65 -2.59 3.78 -14.14
C ASN A 65 -1.88 4.86 -14.97
N PHE A 66 -2.49 5.31 -16.06
CA PHE A 66 -1.99 6.40 -16.89
C PHE A 66 -2.29 7.80 -16.31
N GLY A 67 -3.10 7.85 -15.25
CA GLY A 67 -3.52 9.09 -14.59
C GLY A 67 -2.42 9.71 -13.73
N THR A 68 -2.83 10.65 -12.88
CA THR A 68 -1.92 11.45 -12.04
C THR A 68 -2.10 11.23 -10.54
N VAL A 69 -3.08 10.40 -10.16
CA VAL A 69 -3.40 10.03 -8.77
C VAL A 69 -3.38 8.52 -8.59
N PRO A 70 -3.12 8.01 -7.37
CA PRO A 70 -3.18 6.59 -7.10
C PRO A 70 -4.59 6.02 -7.31
N LEU A 71 -4.67 4.75 -7.73
CA LEU A 71 -5.90 4.01 -7.95
C LEU A 71 -5.93 2.70 -7.16
N MET A 72 -7.13 2.21 -6.90
CA MET A 72 -7.39 0.82 -6.52
C MET A 72 -8.04 0.14 -7.73
N ALA A 73 -7.61 -1.09 -8.02
CA ALA A 73 -8.05 -1.82 -9.20
C ALA A 73 -8.63 -3.18 -8.81
N ARG A 74 -9.68 -3.59 -9.52
CA ARG A 74 -10.18 -4.96 -9.52
C ARG A 74 -10.44 -5.45 -10.95
N VAL A 75 -10.27 -6.75 -11.16
CA VAL A 75 -10.52 -7.43 -12.43
C VAL A 75 -11.32 -8.70 -12.16
N ARG A 76 -12.26 -9.03 -13.04
CA ARG A 76 -13.02 -10.27 -13.03
C ARG A 76 -12.91 -10.95 -14.38
N LEU A 77 -12.77 -12.27 -14.34
CA LEU A 77 -12.70 -13.12 -15.52
C LEU A 77 -14.01 -13.87 -15.69
N SER A 78 -14.47 -14.01 -16.92
CA SER A 78 -15.61 -14.88 -17.27
C SER A 78 -15.23 -15.75 -18.46
N GLU A 79 -15.66 -17.02 -18.44
CA GLU A 79 -15.26 -18.02 -19.42
C GLU A 79 -16.47 -18.50 -20.24
N PHE A 80 -16.20 -18.86 -21.49
CA PHE A 80 -17.18 -19.45 -22.37
C PHE A 80 -16.55 -20.51 -23.25
N LEU A 81 -17.24 -21.65 -23.38
CA LEU A 81 -16.87 -22.73 -24.28
C LEU A 81 -18.12 -23.23 -24.97
N GLU A 82 -18.06 -23.45 -26.27
CA GLU A 82 -19.08 -24.19 -27.00
C GLU A 82 -18.46 -25.09 -28.06
N SER A 83 -19.15 -26.16 -28.43
CA SER A 83 -18.66 -27.14 -29.39
C SER A 83 -19.77 -27.63 -30.31
N ARG A 84 -19.39 -28.15 -31.48
CA ARG A 84 -20.31 -28.82 -32.40
C ARG A 84 -19.67 -30.06 -32.98
N SER A 85 -20.45 -31.14 -33.07
CA SER A 85 -19.97 -32.37 -33.70
C SER A 85 -19.87 -32.21 -35.22
N PRO A 86 -19.07 -33.02 -35.92
CA PRO A 86 -19.02 -33.00 -37.37
C PRO A 86 -20.40 -33.20 -38.00
N GLY A 87 -20.81 -32.27 -38.86
CA GLY A 87 -22.12 -32.30 -39.53
C GLY A 87 -23.27 -31.62 -38.78
N GLU A 88 -23.04 -31.14 -37.54
CA GLU A 88 -24.01 -30.29 -36.83
C GLU A 88 -23.87 -28.83 -37.28
N THR A 89 -25.01 -28.15 -37.43
CA THR A 89 -25.02 -26.73 -37.83
C THR A 89 -24.96 -25.79 -36.63
N ALA A 90 -25.41 -26.23 -35.45
CA ALA A 90 -25.49 -25.42 -34.25
C ALA A 90 -24.38 -25.79 -33.25
N PHE A 91 -23.82 -24.79 -32.57
CA PHE A 91 -22.95 -25.00 -31.42
C PHE A 91 -23.78 -25.27 -30.16
N THR A 92 -23.23 -26.09 -29.28
CA THR A 92 -23.77 -26.38 -27.96
C THR A 92 -22.83 -25.81 -26.90
N PRO A 93 -23.31 -24.89 -26.03
CA PRO A 93 -22.49 -24.32 -24.97
C PRO A 93 -22.21 -25.35 -23.87
N LEU A 94 -21.02 -25.28 -23.29
CA LEU A 94 -20.59 -26.12 -22.17
C LEU A 94 -21.47 -25.88 -20.93
N VAL A 95 -21.78 -24.61 -20.66
CA VAL A 95 -22.69 -24.19 -19.59
C VAL A 95 -24.01 -23.77 -20.23
N ALA A 96 -25.10 -24.44 -19.86
CA ALA A 96 -26.42 -24.17 -20.40
C ALA A 96 -26.88 -22.73 -20.11
N GLY A 97 -27.52 -22.09 -21.10
CA GLY A 97 -28.01 -20.71 -20.98
C GLY A 97 -26.99 -19.63 -21.33
N THR A 98 -25.75 -20.01 -21.64
CA THR A 98 -24.71 -19.08 -22.13
C THR A 98 -24.68 -19.04 -23.66
N THR A 99 -24.25 -17.91 -24.24
CA THR A 99 -24.12 -17.76 -25.70
C THR A 99 -22.89 -16.94 -26.06
N ARG A 100 -22.30 -17.23 -27.22
CA ARG A 100 -21.07 -16.57 -27.69
C ARG A 100 -21.27 -15.07 -27.91
N GLU A 101 -22.45 -14.65 -28.37
CA GLU A 101 -22.78 -13.27 -28.70
C GLU A 101 -23.15 -12.42 -27.48
N ASN A 102 -23.53 -13.04 -26.36
CA ASN A 102 -23.88 -12.33 -25.13
C ASN A 102 -22.82 -12.55 -24.06
N ILE A 103 -21.86 -11.64 -23.98
CA ILE A 103 -20.74 -11.68 -23.02
C ILE A 103 -21.24 -11.67 -21.57
N ASP A 104 -22.33 -10.96 -21.28
CA ASP A 104 -22.93 -10.94 -19.94
C ASP A 104 -23.50 -12.30 -19.51
N SER A 105 -23.68 -13.23 -20.46
CA SER A 105 -24.08 -14.61 -20.17
C SER A 105 -22.89 -15.55 -19.91
N TRP A 106 -21.65 -15.09 -20.06
CA TRP A 106 -20.46 -15.93 -19.85
C TRP A 106 -20.30 -16.26 -18.37
N THR A 107 -19.74 -17.43 -18.07
CA THR A 107 -19.70 -17.94 -16.70
C THR A 107 -18.56 -17.28 -15.93
N THR A 108 -18.86 -16.57 -14.84
CA THR A 108 -17.85 -15.99 -13.96
C THR A 108 -16.87 -17.05 -13.46
N TRP A 109 -15.57 -16.78 -13.56
CA TRP A 109 -14.54 -17.62 -12.99
C TRP A 109 -14.52 -17.46 -11.46
N ILE A 110 -14.89 -18.54 -10.76
CA ILE A 110 -14.85 -18.61 -9.30
C ILE A 110 -13.84 -19.70 -8.88
N PRO A 111 -12.71 -19.33 -8.22
CA PRO A 111 -11.79 -20.31 -7.67
C PRO A 111 -12.33 -20.93 -6.36
N SER A 112 -11.81 -22.08 -5.98
CA SER A 112 -12.06 -22.65 -4.65
C SER A 112 -11.42 -21.79 -3.56
N ALA A 113 -11.98 -21.81 -2.36
CA ALA A 113 -11.56 -20.96 -1.25
C ALA A 113 -10.07 -21.05 -0.87
N ASN A 114 -9.43 -22.19 -1.10
CA ASN A 114 -8.06 -22.45 -0.68
C ASN A 114 -7.10 -22.79 -1.83
N ASN A 115 -7.57 -22.74 -3.08
CA ASN A 115 -6.76 -23.07 -4.25
C ASN A 115 -7.23 -22.28 -5.47
N THR A 116 -6.43 -21.32 -5.90
CA THR A 116 -6.69 -20.48 -7.09
C THR A 116 -6.54 -21.23 -8.40
N GLY A 117 -5.84 -22.38 -8.42
CA GLY A 117 -5.71 -23.24 -9.61
C GLY A 117 -6.87 -24.21 -9.82
N GLN A 118 -7.89 -24.20 -8.95
CA GLN A 118 -9.07 -25.05 -9.08
C GLN A 118 -10.32 -24.21 -8.92
N ARG A 119 -11.27 -24.35 -9.85
CA ARG A 119 -12.58 -23.69 -9.75
C ARG A 119 -13.45 -24.32 -8.66
N GLU A 120 -14.33 -23.52 -8.06
CA GLU A 120 -15.22 -23.94 -6.99
C GLU A 120 -16.18 -25.04 -7.47
N SER A 121 -16.11 -26.21 -6.83
CA SER A 121 -16.82 -27.43 -7.21
C SER A 121 -18.34 -27.29 -7.32
N SER A 122 -18.92 -26.40 -6.50
CA SER A 122 -20.35 -26.12 -6.45
C SER A 122 -20.82 -25.05 -7.44
N HIS A 123 -19.90 -24.38 -8.13
CA HIS A 123 -20.19 -23.31 -9.08
C HIS A 123 -20.13 -23.82 -10.54
N ALA A 124 -20.88 -23.17 -11.45
CA ALA A 124 -20.94 -23.56 -12.86
C ALA A 124 -19.57 -23.49 -13.58
N SER A 125 -18.69 -22.59 -13.11
CA SER A 125 -17.32 -22.46 -13.62
C SER A 125 -16.52 -23.76 -13.50
N ASN A 126 -16.84 -24.66 -12.57
CA ASN A 126 -16.15 -25.95 -12.44
C ASN A 126 -16.20 -26.81 -13.71
N ALA A 127 -17.17 -26.59 -14.61
CA ALA A 127 -17.24 -27.27 -15.90
C ALA A 127 -15.96 -27.07 -16.76
N PHE A 128 -15.28 -25.93 -16.59
CA PHE A 128 -14.09 -25.56 -17.36
C PHE A 128 -12.81 -26.24 -16.85
N ASN A 129 -12.76 -26.75 -15.61
CA ASN A 129 -11.58 -27.46 -15.08
C ASN A 129 -11.18 -28.67 -15.94
N ARG A 130 -12.11 -29.21 -16.74
CA ARG A 130 -11.83 -30.29 -17.67
C ARG A 130 -11.05 -29.84 -18.90
N TYR A 131 -11.17 -28.59 -19.33
CA TYR A 131 -10.75 -28.12 -20.65
C TYR A 131 -9.70 -27.02 -20.62
N SER A 132 -9.61 -26.23 -19.55
CA SER A 132 -8.66 -25.12 -19.46
C SER A 132 -8.03 -24.96 -18.07
N ASN A 133 -6.75 -24.61 -18.09
CA ASN A 133 -5.96 -24.22 -16.92
C ASN A 133 -5.60 -22.73 -17.04
N LEU A 134 -5.98 -21.96 -16.02
CA LEU A 134 -5.57 -20.55 -15.91
C LEU A 134 -4.28 -20.48 -15.08
N ILE A 135 -3.23 -19.90 -15.66
CA ILE A 135 -1.96 -19.67 -14.98
C ILE A 135 -1.96 -18.25 -14.45
N LEU A 136 -2.04 -18.10 -13.13
CA LEU A 136 -2.15 -16.79 -12.48
C LEU A 136 -0.79 -16.26 -12.02
N GLY A 137 -0.56 -14.97 -12.28
CA GLY A 137 0.67 -14.29 -11.90
C GLY A 137 1.88 -14.63 -12.78
N TRP A 138 2.87 -13.73 -12.78
CA TRP A 138 4.06 -13.80 -13.64
C TRP A 138 5.27 -14.53 -13.03
N SER A 139 5.23 -14.91 -11.75
CA SER A 139 6.45 -15.27 -11.00
C SER A 139 7.27 -16.43 -11.59
N ARG A 140 8.34 -16.10 -12.35
CA ARG A 140 9.31 -17.03 -12.95
C ARG A 140 10.70 -16.88 -12.30
N PRO A 141 11.30 -17.95 -11.76
CA PRO A 141 12.61 -17.85 -11.09
C PRO A 141 13.69 -17.25 -11.99
N GLY A 142 14.37 -16.21 -11.50
CA GLY A 142 15.49 -15.57 -12.20
C GLY A 142 15.12 -14.61 -13.33
N GLN A 143 13.83 -14.35 -13.56
CA GLN A 143 13.36 -13.35 -14.51
C GLN A 143 12.86 -12.09 -13.80
N SER A 144 13.09 -10.93 -14.42
CA SER A 144 12.50 -9.67 -13.95
C SER A 144 11.01 -9.59 -14.33
N ALA A 145 10.31 -8.61 -13.77
CA ALA A 145 8.96 -8.29 -14.21
C ALA A 145 8.94 -8.00 -15.74
N PRO A 146 7.82 -8.30 -16.42
CA PRO A 146 7.70 -8.12 -17.85
C PRO A 146 7.61 -6.64 -18.19
N TRP A 147 7.85 -6.32 -19.46
CA TRP A 147 7.70 -4.97 -19.99
C TRP A 147 6.39 -4.87 -20.75
N PHE A 148 5.76 -3.70 -20.71
CA PHE A 148 4.58 -3.38 -21.47
C PHE A 148 4.73 -2.02 -22.15
N MET A 149 3.98 -1.82 -23.22
CA MET A 149 3.86 -0.51 -23.84
C MET A 149 2.66 0.23 -23.19
N PRO A 150 2.86 1.44 -22.62
CA PRO A 150 1.79 2.25 -22.06
C PRO A 150 0.64 2.50 -23.05
N THR A 151 -0.58 2.58 -22.54
CA THR A 151 -1.74 2.86 -23.39
C THR A 151 -1.64 4.23 -24.05
N PHE A 152 -2.04 4.30 -25.32
CA PHE A 152 -2.20 5.57 -26.02
C PHE A 152 -3.55 6.23 -25.71
N ASN A 153 -4.51 5.46 -25.15
CA ASN A 153 -5.87 5.90 -24.90
C ASN A 153 -6.08 6.35 -23.45
N HIS A 154 -5.85 7.64 -23.21
CA HIS A 154 -6.08 8.30 -21.92
C HIS A 154 -7.52 8.79 -21.69
N ASN A 155 -8.48 8.42 -22.56
CA ASN A 155 -9.88 8.81 -22.37
C ASN A 155 -10.57 7.92 -21.33
N ASN A 156 -10.86 8.46 -20.16
CA ASN A 156 -11.56 7.76 -19.07
C ASN A 156 -13.03 7.42 -19.37
N LEU A 157 -13.63 8.03 -20.38
CA LEU A 157 -14.99 7.71 -20.82
C LEU A 157 -15.03 6.61 -21.89
N ASP A 158 -13.86 6.24 -22.40
CA ASP A 158 -13.72 5.13 -23.33
C ASP A 158 -13.59 3.84 -22.53
N LEU A 159 -14.44 2.85 -22.82
CA LEU A 159 -14.47 1.57 -22.13
C LEU A 159 -13.56 0.52 -22.79
N SER A 160 -12.91 0.86 -23.91
CA SER A 160 -11.97 -0.06 -24.57
C SER A 160 -10.80 -0.44 -23.66
N THR A 161 -10.33 -1.66 -23.75
CA THR A 161 -9.10 -2.16 -23.16
C THR A 161 -7.91 -1.81 -24.05
N ALA A 162 -6.69 -2.00 -23.55
CA ALA A 162 -5.49 -2.05 -24.37
C ALA A 162 -5.29 -3.50 -24.88
N ALA A 163 -6.07 -3.88 -25.90
CA ALA A 163 -6.08 -5.23 -26.48
C ALA A 163 -5.02 -5.39 -27.59
N ALA A 164 -4.10 -6.35 -27.45
CA ALA A 164 -3.01 -6.60 -28.41
C ALA A 164 -2.97 -8.04 -28.95
N GLY A 165 -2.31 -8.23 -30.08
CA GLY A 165 -2.17 -9.53 -30.74
C GLY A 165 -3.47 -10.05 -31.34
N HIS A 166 -3.90 -11.23 -30.88
CA HIS A 166 -5.18 -11.82 -31.26
C HIS A 166 -6.31 -11.43 -30.30
N ALA A 167 -6.04 -10.57 -29.30
CA ALA A 167 -7.04 -10.08 -28.38
C ALA A 167 -8.13 -9.30 -29.13
N ARG A 168 -9.34 -9.37 -28.61
CA ARG A 168 -10.50 -8.67 -29.14
C ARG A 168 -11.07 -7.81 -28.04
N ASP A 169 -11.04 -6.50 -28.26
CA ASP A 169 -11.83 -5.58 -27.46
C ASP A 169 -13.32 -5.78 -27.74
N TYR A 170 -14.14 -5.93 -26.71
CA TYR A 170 -15.56 -6.20 -26.90
C TYR A 170 -16.39 -4.94 -27.20
N ILE A 171 -15.86 -3.75 -26.92
CA ILE A 171 -16.50 -2.44 -27.16
C ILE A 171 -16.21 -1.93 -28.57
N VAL A 172 -15.03 -2.24 -29.11
CA VAL A 172 -14.55 -1.75 -30.41
C VAL A 172 -14.46 -2.87 -31.45
N GLY A 173 -15.27 -2.75 -32.51
CA GLY A 173 -15.26 -3.65 -33.67
C GLY A 173 -16.63 -4.26 -33.97
N SER A 174 -16.87 -4.63 -35.22
CA SER A 174 -18.07 -5.37 -35.64
C SER A 174 -17.78 -6.85 -35.94
N GLY A 175 -16.68 -7.42 -35.43
CA GLY A 175 -16.25 -8.79 -35.74
C GLY A 175 -15.45 -9.43 -34.60
N ALA A 176 -15.47 -10.74 -34.39
CA ALA A 176 -16.31 -11.78 -34.95
C ALA A 176 -16.42 -12.91 -33.93
N THR A 177 -17.55 -13.61 -33.91
CA THR A 177 -17.66 -14.90 -33.23
C THR A 177 -16.78 -15.97 -33.87
N ASP A 178 -16.19 -15.72 -35.03
CA ASP A 178 -15.57 -16.74 -35.89
C ASP A 178 -14.15 -17.19 -35.51
N ALA A 179 -13.56 -16.67 -34.43
CA ALA A 179 -12.19 -16.95 -33.99
C ALA A 179 -11.05 -16.54 -34.96
N THR A 180 -11.35 -15.76 -36.01
CA THR A 180 -10.40 -15.34 -37.05
C THR A 180 -10.26 -13.83 -37.23
N THR A 181 -11.26 -13.04 -36.84
CA THR A 181 -11.17 -11.56 -36.89
C THR A 181 -10.61 -10.99 -35.59
N ASP A 182 -9.51 -10.24 -35.69
CA ASP A 182 -8.85 -9.59 -34.54
C ASP A 182 -9.49 -8.21 -34.25
N GLY A 183 -9.61 -7.85 -32.97
CA GLY A 183 -10.26 -6.61 -32.49
C GLY A 183 -9.31 -5.76 -31.64
N THR A 184 -8.04 -5.68 -32.05
CA THR A 184 -6.98 -5.02 -31.28
C THR A 184 -7.16 -3.50 -31.23
N THR A 185 -6.86 -2.93 -30.08
CA THR A 185 -6.87 -1.49 -29.79
C THR A 185 -5.49 -1.01 -29.33
N HIS A 186 -4.47 -1.88 -29.36
CA HIS A 186 -3.15 -1.63 -28.82
C HIS A 186 -2.06 -2.38 -29.61
N PRO A 187 -0.85 -1.81 -29.77
CA PRO A 187 0.24 -2.50 -30.45
C PRO A 187 0.78 -3.71 -29.67
N GLY A 188 1.39 -4.62 -30.42
CA GLY A 188 1.97 -5.87 -29.94
C GLY A 188 1.32 -7.08 -30.64
N ASP A 189 2.05 -8.20 -30.72
CA ASP A 189 1.53 -9.44 -31.31
C ASP A 189 0.89 -10.39 -30.27
N GLY A 190 0.81 -9.94 -29.02
CA GLY A 190 0.21 -10.66 -27.90
C GLY A 190 1.02 -11.87 -27.42
N THR A 191 2.24 -12.07 -27.93
CA THR A 191 3.15 -13.10 -27.40
C THR A 191 3.69 -12.71 -26.03
N ASP A 192 4.03 -13.73 -25.26
CA ASP A 192 4.67 -13.60 -23.95
C ASP A 192 5.94 -12.74 -24.06
N ALA A 193 6.09 -11.78 -23.15
CA ALA A 193 7.24 -10.88 -23.04
C ALA A 193 7.63 -10.19 -24.38
N TYR A 194 6.64 -9.84 -25.20
CA TYR A 194 6.86 -9.17 -26.50
C TYR A 194 7.71 -7.90 -26.41
N TRP A 195 7.45 -7.06 -25.39
CA TRP A 195 8.19 -5.81 -25.18
C TRP A 195 9.43 -6.01 -24.31
N SER A 196 10.44 -5.17 -24.52
CA SER A 196 11.70 -5.16 -23.80
C SER A 196 12.15 -3.76 -23.36
N SER A 197 13.12 -3.73 -22.45
CA SER A 197 13.74 -2.48 -21.98
C SER A 197 14.27 -1.65 -23.14
N GLY A 198 13.78 -0.41 -23.26
CA GLY A 198 14.26 0.53 -24.28
C GLY A 198 13.47 0.49 -25.58
N ASP A 199 12.51 -0.43 -25.73
CA ASP A 199 11.61 -0.42 -26.87
C ASP A 199 10.75 0.85 -26.87
N THR A 200 10.48 1.37 -28.05
CA THR A 200 9.63 2.54 -28.25
C THR A 200 8.63 2.27 -29.37
N TYR A 201 7.43 2.82 -29.24
CA TYR A 201 6.41 2.74 -30.29
C TYR A 201 5.79 4.11 -30.56
N ASP A 202 5.76 4.50 -31.83
CA ASP A 202 5.13 5.73 -32.32
C ASP A 202 3.76 5.42 -32.94
N ASN A 203 2.69 5.93 -32.33
CA ASN A 203 1.31 5.76 -32.83
C ASN A 203 0.89 6.87 -33.83
N SER A 204 1.83 7.62 -34.42
CA SER A 204 1.53 8.64 -35.43
C SER A 204 0.88 8.11 -36.72
N GLY A 205 0.92 6.80 -36.95
CA GLY A 205 0.17 6.13 -38.01
C GLY A 205 -1.36 6.19 -37.84
N GLY A 206 -1.86 6.57 -36.66
CA GLY A 206 -3.30 6.67 -36.38
C GLY A 206 -4.03 5.33 -36.30
N THR A 207 -3.28 4.25 -36.09
CA THR A 207 -3.81 2.88 -36.05
C THR A 207 -4.55 2.60 -34.74
N TRP A 208 -4.07 3.15 -33.62
CA TRP A 208 -4.60 2.87 -32.29
C TRP A 208 -5.37 4.08 -31.72
N PRO A 209 -6.48 3.86 -31.00
CA PRO A 209 -7.24 4.93 -30.37
C PRO A 209 -6.37 5.71 -29.37
N GLY A 210 -6.67 7.01 -29.24
CA GLY A 210 -6.03 7.88 -28.25
C GLY A 210 -5.09 8.91 -28.85
N GLU A 211 -4.12 9.35 -28.05
CA GLU A 211 -3.21 10.42 -28.42
C GLU A 211 -2.13 9.95 -29.40
N THR A 212 -1.81 10.82 -30.36
CA THR A 212 -0.65 10.62 -31.24
C THR A 212 0.62 11.00 -30.50
N VAL A 213 1.32 9.99 -29.97
CA VAL A 213 2.54 10.15 -29.19
C VAL A 213 3.47 8.95 -29.38
N THR A 214 4.74 9.13 -29.03
CA THR A 214 5.70 8.03 -28.90
C THR A 214 5.83 7.65 -27.43
N HIS A 215 5.57 6.39 -27.11
CA HIS A 215 5.83 5.84 -25.78
C HIS A 215 7.09 4.96 -25.79
N GLN A 216 7.69 4.83 -24.62
CA GLN A 216 8.74 3.85 -24.33
C GLN A 216 8.13 2.76 -23.46
N ALA A 217 8.50 1.51 -23.68
CA ALA A 217 8.08 0.39 -22.85
C ALA A 217 8.51 0.61 -21.38
N ILE A 218 7.61 0.30 -20.46
CA ILE A 218 7.79 0.41 -19.01
C ILE A 218 7.68 -0.99 -18.40
N GLN A 219 8.34 -1.21 -17.28
CA GLN A 219 8.26 -2.47 -16.57
C GLN A 219 7.01 -2.52 -15.68
N ASN A 220 6.29 -3.65 -15.69
CA ASN A 220 5.26 -3.93 -14.70
C ASN A 220 5.86 -3.94 -13.28
N LEU A 221 5.03 -3.70 -12.27
CA LEU A 221 5.46 -3.87 -10.88
C LEU A 221 5.89 -5.32 -10.61
N PRO A 222 7.00 -5.54 -9.88
CA PRO A 222 7.43 -6.88 -9.52
C PRO A 222 6.40 -7.55 -8.62
N GLN A 223 6.19 -8.84 -8.82
CA GLN A 223 5.24 -9.64 -8.05
C GLN A 223 5.88 -10.07 -6.72
N ASP A 224 5.33 -9.59 -5.60
CA ASP A 224 5.81 -9.95 -4.27
C ASP A 224 5.35 -11.37 -3.87
N ARG A 225 4.18 -11.80 -4.37
CA ARG A 225 3.52 -13.08 -4.03
C ARG A 225 2.69 -13.61 -5.18
N ALA A 226 2.51 -14.93 -5.23
CA ALA A 226 1.51 -15.55 -6.08
C ALA A 226 0.09 -15.02 -5.75
N PRO A 227 -0.78 -14.85 -6.75
CA PRO A 227 -2.19 -14.55 -6.52
C PRO A 227 -2.84 -15.57 -5.59
N MET A 228 -3.67 -15.10 -4.66
CA MET A 228 -4.28 -15.92 -3.61
C MET A 228 -5.73 -15.51 -3.36
N THR A 229 -6.51 -16.37 -2.71
CA THR A 229 -7.88 -16.00 -2.32
C THR A 229 -7.90 -15.04 -1.14
N ILE A 230 -9.01 -14.33 -0.95
CA ILE A 230 -9.21 -13.45 0.21
C ILE A 230 -9.23 -14.22 1.54
N ALA A 231 -9.62 -15.51 1.51
CA ALA A 231 -9.52 -16.39 2.67
C ALA A 231 -8.06 -16.69 3.02
N GLN A 232 -7.19 -16.92 2.02
CA GLN A 232 -5.75 -17.09 2.24
C GLN A 232 -5.10 -15.78 2.70
N TRP A 233 -5.46 -14.66 2.06
CA TRP A 233 -4.99 -13.32 2.43
C TRP A 233 -5.29 -12.98 3.90
N ALA A 234 -6.50 -13.33 4.38
CA ALA A 234 -6.90 -13.06 5.77
C ALA A 234 -5.95 -13.70 6.79
N ASN A 235 -5.32 -14.82 6.43
CA ASN A 235 -4.36 -15.56 7.25
C ASN A 235 -2.92 -15.05 7.16
N LEU A 236 -2.63 -14.06 6.30
CA LEU A 236 -1.30 -13.49 6.19
C LEU A 236 -0.93 -12.63 7.42
N PRO A 237 0.36 -12.54 7.77
CA PRO A 237 0.85 -11.54 8.71
C PRO A 237 0.51 -10.10 8.28
N ASN A 238 0.22 -9.23 9.26
CA ASN A 238 0.22 -7.76 9.21
C ASN A 238 0.98 -7.13 8.04
N ASN A 239 2.30 -7.26 8.12
CA ASN A 239 3.29 -6.64 7.24
C ASN A 239 3.31 -7.22 5.82
N GLU A 240 2.48 -8.23 5.55
CA GLU A 240 2.47 -8.97 4.29
C GLU A 240 1.13 -8.88 3.55
N LYS A 241 0.14 -8.21 4.17
CA LYS A 241 -1.22 -8.09 3.65
C LYS A 241 -1.40 -6.99 2.60
N VAL A 242 -0.42 -6.09 2.47
CA VAL A 242 -0.36 -5.08 1.41
C VAL A 242 0.94 -5.28 0.64
N GLY A 243 0.87 -5.31 -0.68
CA GLY A 243 2.02 -5.56 -1.55
C GLY A 243 1.61 -5.77 -3.01
N ASN A 244 2.59 -6.01 -3.87
CA ASN A 244 2.38 -6.16 -5.29
C ASN A 244 1.92 -7.59 -5.65
N PHE A 245 0.67 -7.90 -5.36
CA PHE A 245 0.03 -9.17 -5.70
C PHE A 245 -1.51 -9.02 -5.78
N TRP A 246 -2.17 -10.04 -6.33
CA TRP A 246 -3.62 -10.08 -6.49
C TRP A 246 -4.29 -10.92 -5.40
N VAL A 247 -5.43 -10.44 -4.88
CA VAL A 247 -6.28 -11.13 -3.90
C VAL A 247 -7.68 -11.36 -4.48
N ILE A 248 -8.09 -12.61 -4.59
CA ILE A 248 -9.35 -12.99 -5.22
C ILE A 248 -10.45 -13.21 -4.18
N ASP A 249 -11.53 -12.45 -4.26
CA ASP A 249 -12.78 -12.77 -3.59
C ASP A 249 -13.41 -14.00 -4.27
N HIS A 250 -13.13 -15.17 -3.71
CA HIS A 250 -13.64 -16.46 -4.18
C HIS A 250 -15.16 -16.64 -4.03
N GLN A 251 -15.90 -15.65 -3.51
CA GLN A 251 -17.37 -15.66 -3.51
C GLN A 251 -17.96 -14.98 -4.73
N THR A 252 -17.26 -14.00 -5.32
CA THR A 252 -17.76 -13.19 -6.44
C THR A 252 -16.86 -13.20 -7.69
N GLY A 253 -15.65 -13.78 -7.59
CA GLY A 253 -14.68 -13.87 -8.70
C GLY A 253 -13.90 -12.58 -8.96
N TRP A 254 -14.09 -11.54 -8.16
CA TRP A 254 -13.32 -10.30 -8.28
C TRP A 254 -11.92 -10.49 -7.71
N ALA A 255 -10.90 -10.20 -8.52
CA ALA A 255 -9.50 -10.13 -8.13
C ALA A 255 -9.11 -8.68 -7.88
N TYR A 256 -8.63 -8.36 -6.69
CA TYR A 256 -8.26 -7.02 -6.26
C TYR A 256 -6.75 -6.89 -6.16
N TRP A 257 -6.20 -5.75 -6.62
CA TRP A 257 -4.78 -5.45 -6.45
C TRP A 257 -4.49 -5.05 -4.99
N ALA A 258 -3.55 -5.74 -4.33
CA ALA A 258 -3.27 -5.58 -2.90
C ALA A 258 -2.39 -4.37 -2.55
N ASN A 259 -2.33 -3.36 -3.42
CA ASN A 259 -1.60 -2.12 -3.20
C ASN A 259 -2.29 -0.97 -3.96
N ARG A 260 -1.92 0.28 -3.66
CA ARG A 260 -2.33 1.42 -4.50
C ARG A 260 -1.45 1.44 -5.74
N LEU A 261 -2.07 1.47 -6.91
CA LEU A 261 -1.38 1.61 -8.17
C LEU A 261 -1.08 3.09 -8.42
N ARG A 262 0.18 3.51 -8.42
CA ARG A 262 0.56 4.93 -8.59
C ARG A 262 0.57 5.32 -10.06
N ALA A 263 0.60 6.63 -10.29
CA ALA A 263 0.69 7.20 -11.63
C ALA A 263 1.91 6.65 -12.40
N GLY A 264 1.67 6.17 -13.62
CA GLY A 264 2.66 5.55 -14.50
C GLY A 264 3.06 4.12 -14.15
N GLU A 265 2.43 3.51 -13.13
CA GLU A 265 2.67 2.09 -12.78
C GLU A 265 1.64 1.18 -13.45
N ALA A 266 2.04 -0.07 -13.70
CA ALA A 266 1.14 -1.16 -14.01
C ALA A 266 1.31 -2.31 -13.00
N THR A 267 0.21 -2.98 -12.66
CA THR A 267 0.23 -4.15 -11.77
C THR A 267 1.11 -5.27 -12.36
N SER A 268 1.45 -6.26 -11.55
CA SER A 268 1.88 -7.55 -12.09
C SER A 268 0.70 -8.24 -12.80
N TYR A 269 0.97 -9.31 -13.53
CA TYR A 269 -0.07 -10.08 -14.20
C TYR A 269 -1.05 -10.69 -13.20
N LEU A 270 -2.34 -10.59 -13.48
CA LEU A 270 -3.36 -11.43 -12.87
C LEU A 270 -3.37 -12.80 -13.55
N LEU A 271 -3.42 -12.79 -14.89
CA LEU A 271 -3.38 -13.96 -15.75
C LEU A 271 -2.13 -13.85 -16.62
N ASP A 272 -1.38 -14.95 -16.73
CA ASP A 272 -0.16 -15.13 -17.56
C ASP A 272 -0.46 -16.03 -18.77
N ALA A 273 -1.28 -17.08 -18.58
CA ALA A 273 -1.67 -17.97 -19.65
C ALA A 273 -3.05 -18.59 -19.42
N ALA A 274 -3.67 -19.01 -20.52
CA ALA A 274 -4.91 -19.78 -20.52
C ALA A 274 -4.70 -21.03 -21.37
N GLU A 275 -4.08 -22.04 -20.77
CA GLU A 275 -3.67 -23.26 -21.46
C GLU A 275 -4.84 -24.23 -21.61
N MET A 276 -5.02 -24.76 -22.82
CA MET A 276 -6.01 -25.79 -23.07
C MET A 276 -5.48 -27.15 -22.64
N THR A 277 -6.33 -27.96 -22.02
CA THR A 277 -5.95 -29.32 -21.61
C THR A 277 -6.05 -30.30 -22.78
N ALA A 278 -5.43 -31.47 -22.64
CA ALA A 278 -5.51 -32.54 -23.64
C ALA A 278 -6.94 -33.08 -23.84
N GLU A 279 -7.87 -32.84 -22.91
CA GLU A 279 -9.28 -33.19 -23.08
C GLU A 279 -9.96 -32.41 -24.20
N THR A 280 -9.43 -31.25 -24.60
CA THR A 280 -9.98 -30.46 -25.72
C THR A 280 -9.80 -31.16 -27.06
N ASP A 281 -8.71 -31.92 -27.24
CA ASP A 281 -8.48 -32.79 -28.40
C ASP A 281 -9.52 -33.91 -28.51
N THR A 282 -10.25 -34.21 -27.43
CA THR A 282 -11.31 -35.22 -27.41
C THR A 282 -12.69 -34.67 -27.81
N ILE A 283 -12.84 -33.36 -27.98
CA ILE A 283 -14.08 -32.73 -28.42
C ILE A 283 -14.29 -33.07 -29.91
N PRO A 284 -15.37 -33.78 -30.28
CA PRO A 284 -15.65 -34.06 -31.69
C PRO A 284 -15.92 -32.77 -32.46
N GLY A 285 -15.26 -32.60 -33.61
CA GLY A 285 -15.55 -31.49 -34.51
C GLY A 285 -14.78 -30.22 -34.15
N GLU A 286 -15.50 -29.14 -33.87
CA GLU A 286 -14.93 -27.81 -33.63
C GLU A 286 -15.41 -27.27 -32.28
N TYR A 287 -14.53 -26.56 -31.58
CA TYR A 287 -14.87 -25.82 -30.37
C TYR A 287 -14.41 -24.37 -30.44
N TYR A 288 -15.06 -23.54 -29.65
CA TYR A 288 -14.65 -22.17 -29.35
C TYR A 288 -14.46 -22.04 -27.86
N TYR A 289 -13.38 -21.38 -27.46
CA TYR A 289 -13.12 -20.99 -26.08
C TYR A 289 -12.76 -19.50 -26.03
N GLY A 290 -13.22 -18.81 -25.00
CA GLY A 290 -12.92 -17.41 -24.78
C GLY A 290 -12.94 -17.03 -23.31
N ILE A 291 -12.14 -16.02 -22.97
CA ILE A 291 -12.12 -15.36 -21.68
C ILE A 291 -12.50 -13.89 -21.89
N HIS A 292 -13.48 -13.41 -21.12
CA HIS A 292 -13.82 -12.01 -21.01
C HIS A 292 -13.17 -11.42 -19.76
N VAL A 293 -12.67 -10.18 -19.87
CA VAL A 293 -12.00 -9.46 -18.80
C VAL A 293 -12.79 -8.19 -18.48
N ASP A 294 -13.35 -8.12 -17.29
CA ASP A 294 -14.04 -6.95 -16.75
C ASP A 294 -13.13 -6.27 -15.73
N GLY A 295 -12.83 -4.98 -15.91
CA GLY A 295 -11.92 -4.26 -15.03
C GLY A 295 -12.53 -2.96 -14.53
N GLN A 296 -12.31 -2.69 -13.24
CA GLN A 296 -12.81 -1.50 -12.58
C GLN A 296 -11.71 -0.83 -11.76
N LEU A 297 -11.66 0.49 -11.86
CA LEU A 297 -10.68 1.31 -11.17
C LEU A 297 -11.37 2.46 -10.43
N ILE A 298 -10.98 2.66 -9.18
CA ILE A 298 -11.52 3.71 -8.33
C ILE A 298 -10.39 4.48 -7.65
N SER A 299 -10.68 5.72 -7.26
CA SER A 299 -9.81 6.45 -6.35
C SER A 299 -9.92 5.86 -4.92
N PRO A 300 -8.85 5.90 -4.11
CA PRO A 300 -8.84 5.28 -2.77
C PRO A 300 -9.91 5.81 -1.80
N ASP A 301 -10.48 6.99 -2.03
CA ASP A 301 -11.56 7.58 -1.24
C ASP A 301 -12.96 7.06 -1.62
N ARG A 302 -13.06 6.20 -2.64
CA ARG A 302 -14.33 5.66 -3.18
C ARG A 302 -14.50 4.15 -2.97
N THR A 303 -13.88 3.59 -1.92
CA THR A 303 -13.89 2.14 -1.62
C THR A 303 -15.28 1.51 -1.56
N ASP A 304 -16.31 2.29 -1.18
CA ASP A 304 -17.69 1.82 -1.10
C ASP A 304 -18.24 1.31 -2.44
N GLU A 305 -17.69 1.76 -3.58
CA GLU A 305 -18.08 1.27 -4.91
C GLU A 305 -17.70 -0.18 -5.16
N PHE A 306 -16.68 -0.69 -4.45
CA PHE A 306 -16.29 -2.09 -4.50
C PHE A 306 -17.03 -2.97 -3.49
N LEU A 307 -17.85 -2.38 -2.61
CA LEU A 307 -18.63 -3.08 -1.58
C LEU A 307 -20.10 -3.30 -1.96
N GLY A 308 -20.55 -2.74 -3.10
CA GLY A 308 -21.90 -2.95 -3.61
C GLY A 308 -22.22 -4.42 -3.86
N THR A 309 -23.48 -4.81 -3.77
CA THR A 309 -23.90 -6.20 -4.03
C THR A 309 -23.56 -6.62 -5.47
N ASP A 310 -22.96 -7.80 -5.62
CA ASP A 310 -22.60 -8.36 -6.92
C ASP A 310 -23.68 -9.32 -7.43
N SER A 311 -23.72 -9.57 -8.73
CA SER A 311 -24.60 -10.56 -9.35
C SER A 311 -24.35 -11.99 -8.85
N GLU A 312 -23.11 -12.30 -8.46
CA GLU A 312 -22.74 -13.60 -7.86
C GLU A 312 -23.13 -13.70 -6.37
N GLY A 313 -23.55 -12.60 -5.74
CA GLY A 313 -24.02 -12.54 -4.37
C GLY A 313 -23.25 -11.58 -3.49
N ALA A 314 -23.13 -11.93 -2.20
CA ALA A 314 -22.41 -11.14 -1.23
C ALA A 314 -20.90 -11.33 -1.36
N HIS A 315 -20.15 -10.24 -1.22
CA HIS A 315 -18.71 -10.27 -1.08
C HIS A 315 -18.27 -10.98 0.20
N HIS A 316 -17.03 -11.48 0.19
CA HIS A 316 -16.43 -12.07 1.39
C HIS A 316 -16.39 -11.07 2.54
N THR A 317 -16.61 -11.55 3.77
CA THR A 317 -16.66 -10.72 4.98
C THR A 317 -15.36 -9.96 5.29
N HIS A 318 -14.25 -10.33 4.64
CA HIS A 318 -12.95 -9.68 4.78
C HIS A 318 -12.66 -8.64 3.70
N LEU A 319 -13.55 -8.46 2.72
CA LEU A 319 -13.35 -7.47 1.67
C LEU A 319 -13.27 -6.04 2.23
N PRO A 320 -14.12 -5.60 3.18
CA PRO A 320 -13.97 -4.27 3.77
C PRO A 320 -12.58 -4.04 4.39
N ASP A 321 -12.10 -5.01 5.18
CA ASP A 321 -10.77 -4.94 5.81
C ASP A 321 -9.65 -4.89 4.76
N PHE A 322 -9.78 -5.66 3.68
CA PHE A 322 -8.83 -5.66 2.57
C PHE A 322 -8.79 -4.29 1.88
N LEU A 323 -9.95 -3.72 1.55
CA LEU A 323 -10.02 -2.45 0.85
C LEU A 323 -9.46 -1.31 1.70
N ASP A 324 -9.73 -1.32 3.01
CA ASP A 324 -9.15 -0.36 3.93
C ASP A 324 -7.62 -0.48 4.00
N ALA A 325 -7.11 -1.70 4.09
CA ALA A 325 -5.67 -1.98 4.11
C ALA A 325 -4.95 -1.41 2.88
N VAL A 326 -5.54 -1.61 1.70
CA VAL A 326 -5.00 -1.08 0.44
C VAL A 326 -5.08 0.44 0.42
N ARG A 327 -6.21 1.03 0.86
CA ARG A 327 -6.43 2.48 0.91
C ARG A 327 -5.39 3.20 1.76
N THR A 328 -5.14 2.71 2.97
CA THR A 328 -4.19 3.30 3.93
C THR A 328 -2.74 2.92 3.60
N GLY A 329 -2.51 1.76 2.98
CA GLY A 329 -1.19 1.21 2.68
C GLY A 329 -0.65 0.30 3.80
N SER A 330 -1.47 -0.02 4.79
CA SER A 330 -1.19 -0.99 5.86
C SER A 330 -2.51 -1.56 6.37
N ILE A 331 -2.51 -2.81 6.83
CA ILE A 331 -3.49 -3.15 7.86
C ILE A 331 -3.09 -2.34 9.08
N ASP A 332 -3.83 -1.26 9.35
CA ASP A 332 -3.88 -0.68 10.67
C ASP A 332 -4.51 -1.77 11.55
N ASN A 333 -3.61 -2.58 12.09
CA ASN A 333 -3.68 -3.87 12.78
C ASN A 333 -4.47 -3.86 14.08
N ASN A 334 -5.56 -3.14 14.06
CA ASN A 334 -6.39 -2.91 15.19
C ASN A 334 -7.59 -3.85 15.07
N TRP A 335 -7.33 -5.16 15.00
CA TRP A 335 -8.29 -6.26 14.89
C TRP A 335 -9.50 -6.15 15.86
N GLY A 336 -10.43 -5.23 15.58
CA GLY A 336 -11.46 -4.76 16.51
C GLY A 336 -11.03 -3.70 17.54
N ASN A 337 -9.77 -3.26 17.54
CA ASN A 337 -9.26 -2.19 18.41
C ASN A 337 -9.50 -0.79 17.79
N PRO A 338 -9.71 0.26 18.59
CA PRO A 338 -9.92 1.64 18.09
C PRO A 338 -8.68 2.30 17.46
N GLY A 339 -8.79 2.72 16.20
CA GLY A 339 -7.66 3.19 15.37
C GLY A 339 -6.94 4.47 15.84
N PRO A 340 -5.93 4.96 15.11
CA PRO A 340 -5.19 6.18 15.48
C PRO A 340 -6.04 7.46 15.45
N ASP A 341 -7.17 7.46 14.74
CA ASP A 341 -8.10 8.59 14.62
C ASP A 341 -9.27 8.53 15.60
N GLU A 342 -9.34 7.48 16.44
CA GLU A 342 -10.39 7.27 17.43
C GLU A 342 -9.79 7.31 18.84
N ASP A 343 -10.16 8.32 19.62
CA ASP A 343 -9.73 8.41 21.02
C ASP A 343 -10.61 7.53 21.91
N SER A 344 -10.01 6.45 22.44
CA SER A 344 -10.71 5.43 23.22
C SER A 344 -10.11 5.20 24.60
N GLN A 345 -10.88 4.57 25.49
CA GLN A 345 -10.42 4.28 26.84
C GLN A 345 -9.57 3.01 26.87
N PRO A 346 -8.68 2.82 27.86
CA PRO A 346 -7.79 1.66 27.91
C PRO A 346 -8.50 0.29 27.86
N GLY A 347 -9.74 0.21 28.34
CA GLY A 347 -10.54 -1.01 28.32
C GLY A 347 -11.11 -1.37 26.94
N ASP A 348 -11.11 -0.44 25.98
CA ASP A 348 -11.62 -0.67 24.62
C ASP A 348 -10.58 -1.35 23.72
N PHE A 349 -9.32 -1.40 24.17
CA PHE A 349 -8.22 -2.07 23.48
C PHE A 349 -8.08 -3.52 23.95
N ASN A 350 -7.71 -4.41 23.06
CA ASN A 350 -7.15 -5.73 23.32
C ASN A 350 -5.69 -5.74 22.88
N PHE A 351 -4.78 -5.48 23.82
CA PHE A 351 -3.34 -5.42 23.51
C PHE A 351 -2.74 -6.79 23.22
N GLY A 352 -3.39 -7.87 23.66
CA GLY A 352 -2.97 -9.26 23.42
C GLY A 352 -2.90 -9.63 21.93
N ILE A 353 -3.73 -8.98 21.11
CA ILE A 353 -3.85 -9.24 19.67
C ILE A 353 -3.22 -8.12 18.82
N MET A 354 -2.75 -7.04 19.44
CA MET A 354 -2.17 -5.90 18.74
C MET A 354 -0.78 -6.25 18.19
N SER A 355 -0.52 -5.94 16.93
CA SER A 355 0.75 -6.28 16.28
C SER A 355 1.82 -5.20 16.52
N PRO A 356 3.11 -5.54 16.72
CA PRO A 356 4.18 -4.56 16.86
C PRO A 356 4.17 -3.49 15.76
N GLY A 357 4.27 -2.22 16.15
CA GLY A 357 4.27 -1.07 15.25
C GLY A 357 2.92 -0.36 15.08
N THR A 358 1.79 -0.91 15.59
CA THR A 358 0.46 -0.27 15.57
C THR A 358 0.52 1.16 16.08
N ILE A 359 -0.17 2.09 15.42
CA ILE A 359 -0.46 3.40 15.99
C ILE A 359 -1.92 3.42 16.45
N PHE A 360 -2.18 3.90 17.66
CA PHE A 360 -3.52 3.99 18.24
C PHE A 360 -3.63 5.21 19.17
N THR A 361 -4.85 5.68 19.44
CA THR A 361 -5.08 6.82 20.36
C THR A 361 -5.85 6.35 21.59
N MET A 362 -5.25 6.50 22.76
CA MET A 362 -5.82 6.08 24.02
C MET A 362 -5.79 7.23 25.03
N ALA A 363 -6.96 7.60 25.54
CA ALA A 363 -7.11 8.62 26.57
C ALA A 363 -6.39 9.96 26.24
N GLY A 364 -6.61 10.46 25.03
CA GLY A 364 -6.10 11.75 24.55
C GLY A 364 -4.65 11.76 24.11
N GLU A 365 -3.96 10.61 24.12
CA GLU A 365 -2.57 10.47 23.67
C GLU A 365 -2.45 9.42 22.57
N GLN A 366 -1.66 9.73 21.56
CA GLN A 366 -1.36 8.79 20.49
C GLN A 366 -0.10 8.00 20.80
N TYR A 367 -0.20 6.68 20.69
CA TYR A 367 0.84 5.71 21.01
C TYR A 367 1.22 4.87 19.78
N LYS A 368 2.40 4.27 19.87
CA LYS A 368 2.87 3.17 19.05
C LYS A 368 3.03 1.94 19.95
N TYR A 369 2.41 0.83 19.57
CA TYR A 369 2.58 -0.46 20.23
C TYR A 369 3.94 -1.05 19.90
N LEU A 370 4.70 -1.49 20.91
CA LEU A 370 6.05 -2.00 20.72
C LEU A 370 6.09 -3.53 20.75
N GLU A 371 5.59 -4.15 21.81
CA GLU A 371 5.58 -5.61 21.91
C GLU A 371 4.66 -6.14 23.02
N ASN A 372 4.34 -7.43 22.89
CA ASN A 372 3.80 -8.22 23.98
C ASN A 372 4.98 -8.75 24.82
N MET A 373 5.03 -8.37 26.10
CA MET A 373 6.07 -8.77 27.05
C MET A 373 5.71 -10.05 27.84
N GLY A 374 4.56 -10.65 27.54
CA GLY A 374 4.03 -11.82 28.22
C GLY A 374 3.34 -11.48 29.54
N LEU A 375 2.57 -12.44 30.06
CA LEU A 375 1.84 -12.31 31.34
C LEU A 375 0.92 -11.08 31.39
N GLY A 376 0.27 -10.74 30.28
CA GLY A 376 -0.60 -9.56 30.17
C GLY A 376 0.13 -8.22 30.07
N ASN A 377 1.47 -8.22 30.03
CA ASN A 377 2.25 -6.98 29.95
C ASN A 377 2.54 -6.59 28.51
N HIS A 378 2.42 -5.30 28.23
CA HIS A 378 2.58 -4.73 26.90
C HIS A 378 3.43 -3.47 26.96
N MET A 379 4.41 -3.34 26.05
CA MET A 379 5.21 -2.13 25.95
C MET A 379 4.65 -1.23 24.86
N ILE A 380 4.49 0.06 25.19
CA ILE A 380 4.02 1.10 24.26
C ILE A 380 4.91 2.34 24.38
N THR A 381 4.98 3.14 23.32
CA THR A 381 5.66 4.44 23.34
C THR A 381 4.78 5.51 22.73
N ARG A 382 4.87 6.75 23.19
CA ARG A 382 4.16 7.86 22.55
C ARG A 382 4.55 7.96 21.07
N ASN A 383 3.60 8.26 20.18
CA ASN A 383 3.89 8.28 18.74
C ASN A 383 4.83 9.44 18.35
N GLY A 384 4.67 10.60 18.98
CA GLY A 384 5.59 11.75 18.88
C GLY A 384 6.40 11.99 20.15
N PRO A 385 7.56 12.67 20.08
CA PRO A 385 8.30 13.09 21.26
C PRO A 385 7.65 14.30 21.93
N LEU A 386 8.00 14.53 23.20
CA LEU A 386 7.92 15.81 23.87
C LEU A 386 9.05 16.68 23.33
N LEU A 387 8.68 17.62 22.46
CA LEU A 387 9.61 18.56 21.82
C LEU A 387 10.24 19.50 22.84
N ASP A 388 11.27 20.23 22.42
CA ASP A 388 11.92 21.26 23.22
C ASP A 388 12.42 20.76 24.59
N THR A 389 12.82 19.49 24.63
CA THR A 389 13.33 18.84 25.85
C THR A 389 14.74 18.31 25.62
N SER A 390 15.66 18.73 26.48
CA SER A 390 17.04 18.22 26.49
C SER A 390 17.18 16.89 27.22
N PHE A 391 18.30 16.19 27.01
CA PHE A 391 18.59 14.94 27.71
C PHE A 391 18.66 15.13 29.24
N ILE A 392 19.20 16.26 29.72
CA ILE A 392 19.26 16.56 31.16
C ILE A 392 17.86 16.78 31.75
N GLN A 393 16.92 17.31 30.97
CA GLN A 393 15.54 17.53 31.39
C GLN A 393 14.66 16.26 31.29
N GLN A 394 15.21 15.15 30.80
CA GLN A 394 14.45 13.95 30.45
C GLN A 394 13.62 13.39 31.61
N GLY A 395 14.21 13.23 32.80
CA GLY A 395 13.48 12.74 33.97
C GLY A 395 12.30 13.62 34.36
N THR A 396 12.49 14.95 34.38
CA THR A 396 11.43 15.92 34.70
C THR A 396 10.31 15.91 33.66
N ALA A 397 10.66 15.85 32.38
CA ALA A 397 9.67 15.82 31.29
C ALA A 397 8.83 14.53 31.32
N LEU A 398 9.48 13.37 31.50
CA LEU A 398 8.80 12.08 31.64
C LEU A 398 7.87 12.07 32.86
N GLY A 399 8.34 12.54 34.01
CA GLY A 399 7.54 12.62 35.23
C GLY A 399 6.34 13.56 35.09
N THR A 400 6.52 14.72 34.44
CA THR A 400 5.45 15.68 34.19
C THR A 400 4.39 15.09 33.26
N TRP A 401 4.81 14.46 32.17
CA TRP A 401 3.90 13.80 31.23
C TRP A 401 3.15 12.64 31.89
N TYR A 402 3.85 11.75 32.60
CA TYR A 402 3.22 10.64 33.32
C TYR A 402 2.17 11.12 34.33
N ASN A 403 2.46 12.19 35.08
CA ASN A 403 1.53 12.77 36.05
C ASN A 403 0.32 13.45 35.40
N GLY A 404 0.43 13.86 34.13
CA GLY A 404 -0.66 14.42 33.33
C GLY A 404 -1.56 13.37 32.68
N LEU A 405 -1.15 12.10 32.62
CA LEU A 405 -1.97 11.02 32.04
C LEU A 405 -3.28 10.83 32.80
N GLU A 406 -4.30 10.38 32.06
CA GLU A 406 -5.58 9.99 32.65
C GLU A 406 -5.38 8.94 33.75
N ALA A 407 -6.20 9.01 34.80
CA ALA A 407 -6.11 8.07 35.93
C ALA A 407 -6.30 6.61 35.48
N SER A 408 -7.16 6.35 34.49
CA SER A 408 -7.39 5.02 33.90
C SER A 408 -6.11 4.44 33.27
N VAL A 409 -5.34 5.26 32.55
CA VAL A 409 -4.05 4.86 31.98
C VAL A 409 -3.02 4.59 33.07
N ARG A 410 -2.88 5.49 34.05
CA ARG A 410 -1.90 5.30 35.14
C ARG A 410 -2.18 4.05 35.97
N ALA A 411 -3.45 3.66 36.13
CA ALA A 411 -3.86 2.49 36.89
C ALA A 411 -3.36 1.16 36.30
N ILE A 412 -3.13 1.11 34.98
CA ILE A 412 -2.65 -0.10 34.29
C ILE A 412 -1.12 -0.09 34.06
N VAL A 413 -0.42 1.01 34.37
CA VAL A 413 1.04 1.10 34.19
C VAL A 413 1.76 0.25 35.22
N GLN A 414 2.65 -0.60 34.73
CA GLN A 414 3.46 -1.50 35.53
C GLN A 414 4.70 -0.82 36.10
N PRO A 415 5.16 -1.25 37.28
CA PRO A 415 6.39 -0.75 37.86
C PRO A 415 7.61 -1.20 37.06
N VAL A 416 8.55 -0.27 36.86
CA VAL A 416 9.85 -0.51 36.24
C VAL A 416 10.97 0.02 37.12
N ALA A 417 12.16 -0.54 36.97
CA ALA A 417 13.37 -0.05 37.61
C ALA A 417 14.33 0.47 36.53
N ILE A 418 14.52 1.79 36.48
CA ILE A 418 15.44 2.43 35.53
C ILE A 418 16.80 2.62 36.21
N PRO A 419 17.91 2.15 35.59
CA PRO A 419 19.24 2.35 36.14
C PRO A 419 19.57 3.84 36.34
N ALA A 420 20.12 4.18 37.50
CA ALA A 420 20.53 5.53 37.85
C ALA A 420 21.93 5.51 38.52
N PRO A 421 23.00 5.95 37.82
CA PRO A 421 23.01 6.40 36.43
C PRO A 421 22.77 5.25 35.44
N ALA A 422 22.29 5.59 34.24
CA ALA A 422 22.20 4.65 33.14
C ALA A 422 23.61 4.29 32.60
N PRO A 423 23.84 3.03 32.16
CA PRO A 423 25.11 2.61 31.57
C PRO A 423 25.47 3.46 30.34
N ALA A 424 26.70 3.94 30.27
CA ALA A 424 27.18 4.83 29.21
C ALA A 424 28.07 4.08 28.22
N VAL A 425 27.99 4.43 26.93
CA VAL A 425 28.90 3.92 25.90
C VAL A 425 29.15 4.98 24.83
N PRO A 426 30.41 5.32 24.51
CA PRO A 426 30.72 6.27 23.44
C PRO A 426 30.28 5.77 22.07
N ASP A 427 29.81 6.70 21.21
CA ASP A 427 29.38 6.40 19.83
C ASP A 427 30.42 5.64 19.01
N SER A 428 31.70 6.01 19.18
CA SER A 428 32.85 5.41 18.49
C SER A 428 33.12 3.94 18.86
N SER A 429 32.39 3.38 19.83
CA SER A 429 32.62 2.03 20.34
C SER A 429 31.90 0.96 19.51
N PHE A 430 30.92 1.35 18.68
CA PHE A 430 30.12 0.40 17.90
C PHE A 430 30.56 0.30 16.44
N THR A 431 30.53 -0.93 15.94
CA THR A 431 30.58 -1.26 14.51
C THR A 431 29.17 -1.59 14.03
N TRP A 432 28.84 -1.25 12.78
CA TRP A 432 27.46 -1.22 12.33
C TRP A 432 27.20 -2.11 11.11
N ILE A 433 26.03 -2.72 11.09
CA ILE A 433 25.37 -3.25 9.90
C ILE A 433 24.58 -2.10 9.26
N GLY A 434 24.63 -1.96 7.94
CA GLY A 434 23.78 -1.04 7.19
C GLY A 434 22.43 -1.65 6.80
N GLU A 435 21.50 -0.82 6.35
CA GLU A 435 20.24 -1.23 5.71
C GLU A 435 20.01 -0.35 4.48
N GLY A 436 19.96 -0.96 3.29
CA GLY A 436 19.95 -0.22 2.02
C GLY A 436 21.23 0.62 1.84
N ALA A 437 21.08 1.91 1.51
CA ALA A 437 22.18 2.85 1.32
C ALA A 437 22.65 3.54 2.62
N GLN A 438 22.04 3.21 3.77
CA GLN A 438 22.32 3.85 5.06
C GLN A 438 23.12 2.91 5.97
N GLU A 439 24.22 3.42 6.51
CA GLU A 439 24.96 2.76 7.58
C GLU A 439 24.26 3.00 8.94
N ARG A 440 24.51 2.17 9.96
CA ARG A 440 23.99 2.31 11.35
C ARG A 440 22.58 1.80 11.64
N TRP A 441 22.21 0.66 11.06
CA TRP A 441 20.97 -0.06 11.40
C TRP A 441 21.08 -0.80 12.73
N LEU A 442 21.96 -1.80 12.83
CA LEU A 442 22.17 -2.60 14.04
C LEU A 442 23.67 -2.69 14.38
N PRO A 443 24.05 -2.60 15.67
CA PRO A 443 25.45 -2.78 16.07
C PRO A 443 25.85 -4.26 15.98
N THR A 444 27.05 -4.57 15.50
CA THR A 444 27.57 -5.94 15.44
C THR A 444 28.24 -6.40 16.74
N ASN A 445 28.62 -5.46 17.60
CA ASN A 445 29.46 -5.70 18.77
C ASN A 445 28.82 -5.23 20.09
N LEU A 446 27.49 -5.15 20.17
CA LEU A 446 26.78 -4.85 21.43
C LEU A 446 27.14 -5.81 22.60
N PRO A 447 27.33 -7.12 22.38
CA PRO A 447 27.73 -8.04 23.45
C PRO A 447 29.09 -7.73 24.11
N ALA A 448 29.91 -6.85 23.51
CA ALA A 448 31.14 -6.37 24.13
C ALA A 448 30.91 -5.36 25.27
N PHE A 449 29.68 -4.87 25.44
CA PHE A 449 29.29 -3.86 26.43
C PHE A 449 28.14 -4.39 27.30
N PRO A 450 28.39 -5.37 28.19
CA PRO A 450 27.34 -6.14 28.87
C PRO A 450 26.41 -5.28 29.74
N GLU A 451 26.90 -4.19 30.33
CA GLU A 451 26.04 -3.28 31.12
C GLU A 451 25.03 -2.54 30.23
N VAL A 452 25.43 -2.15 29.01
CA VAL A 452 24.53 -1.49 28.04
C VAL A 452 23.59 -2.50 27.41
N GLU A 453 24.10 -3.68 27.05
CA GLU A 453 23.28 -4.78 26.52
C GLU A 453 22.19 -5.20 27.52
N ALA A 454 22.51 -5.23 28.82
CA ALA A 454 21.57 -5.59 29.88
C ALA A 454 20.59 -4.46 30.26
N ASP A 455 20.79 -3.22 29.79
CA ASP A 455 19.86 -2.10 30.02
C ASP A 455 18.60 -2.24 29.15
N VAL A 456 17.92 -3.37 29.24
CA VAL A 456 16.62 -3.62 28.59
C VAL A 456 15.51 -3.42 29.62
N THR A 457 14.48 -2.65 29.25
CA THR A 457 13.38 -2.35 30.17
C THR A 457 12.47 -3.56 30.33
N SER A 458 12.15 -3.91 31.57
CA SER A 458 11.22 -4.98 31.92
C SER A 458 10.40 -4.60 33.16
N VAL A 459 9.28 -5.31 33.37
CA VAL A 459 8.48 -5.16 34.59
C VAL A 459 9.32 -5.55 35.80
N ASN A 460 9.36 -4.67 36.80
CA ASN A 460 10.04 -4.91 38.05
C ASN A 460 9.09 -4.57 39.21
N PRO A 461 8.55 -5.57 39.94
CA PRO A 461 7.64 -5.34 41.06
C PRO A 461 8.20 -4.50 42.21
N SER A 462 9.53 -4.46 42.35
CA SER A 462 10.21 -3.60 43.34
C SER A 462 10.48 -2.18 42.83
N GLY A 463 10.13 -1.90 41.57
CA GLY A 463 10.29 -0.61 40.91
C GLY A 463 9.14 0.36 41.20
N THR A 464 8.95 1.32 40.31
CA THR A 464 7.88 2.32 40.40
C THR A 464 7.15 2.43 39.07
N ALA A 465 5.81 2.53 39.12
CA ALA A 465 5.01 2.81 37.94
C ALA A 465 5.35 4.22 37.45
N GLN A 466 5.97 4.32 36.28
CA GLN A 466 6.50 5.56 35.74
C GLN A 466 6.66 5.48 34.22
N ALA A 467 6.70 6.64 33.56
CA ALA A 467 7.18 6.73 32.19
C ALA A 467 8.71 6.66 32.14
N PHE A 468 9.24 6.09 31.06
CA PHE A 468 10.68 5.99 30.81
C PHE A 468 11.00 6.36 29.36
N ALA A 469 12.27 6.63 29.07
CA ALA A 469 12.77 6.67 27.70
C ALA A 469 13.42 5.32 27.38
N LEU A 470 13.23 4.81 26.17
CA LEU A 470 13.88 3.57 25.70
C LEU A 470 15.40 3.71 25.78
N SER A 471 16.12 2.64 26.16
CA SER A 471 17.58 2.61 26.06
C SER A 471 18.02 2.32 24.63
N PHE A 472 19.31 2.47 24.38
CA PHE A 472 19.96 1.94 23.20
C PHE A 472 19.64 0.44 22.99
N ALA A 473 19.73 -0.38 24.05
CA ALA A 473 19.46 -1.82 23.95
C ALA A 473 17.98 -2.14 23.67
N ASP A 474 17.05 -1.37 24.24
CA ASP A 474 15.62 -1.49 23.90
C ASP A 474 15.39 -1.24 22.41
N VAL A 475 15.97 -0.17 21.85
CA VAL A 475 15.82 0.15 20.43
C VAL A 475 16.40 -0.94 19.54
N VAL A 476 17.59 -1.43 19.87
CA VAL A 476 18.23 -2.53 19.12
C VAL A 476 17.37 -3.79 19.16
N ARG A 477 16.86 -4.18 20.33
CA ARG A 477 16.01 -5.37 20.53
C ARG A 477 14.66 -5.27 19.83
N LEU A 478 14.07 -4.07 19.79
CA LEU A 478 12.80 -3.79 19.12
C LEU A 478 12.95 -3.59 17.60
N SER A 479 14.16 -3.73 17.06
CA SER A 479 14.44 -3.56 15.64
C SER A 479 14.62 -4.87 14.90
N GLY A 480 14.11 -4.93 13.68
CA GLY A 480 14.22 -6.08 12.78
C GLY A 480 12.84 -6.66 12.39
N PRO A 481 12.81 -7.59 11.42
CA PRO A 481 11.57 -8.14 10.88
C PRO A 481 10.62 -8.65 11.97
N GLY A 482 9.34 -8.28 11.87
CA GLY A 482 8.29 -8.68 12.83
C GLY A 482 8.36 -7.97 14.19
N ARG A 483 9.22 -6.96 14.37
CA ARG A 483 9.30 -6.14 15.59
C ARG A 483 8.68 -4.76 15.37
N ALA A 484 8.63 -3.95 16.44
CA ALA A 484 8.07 -2.59 16.41
C ALA A 484 8.75 -1.68 15.39
N PHE A 485 10.05 -1.93 15.15
CA PHE A 485 10.85 -1.21 14.17
C PHE A 485 11.39 -2.17 13.10
N PRO A 486 10.58 -2.56 12.09
CA PRO A 486 11.01 -3.54 11.09
C PRO A 486 12.16 -3.07 10.20
N ASN A 487 12.32 -1.76 10.03
CA ASN A 487 13.35 -1.10 9.20
C ASN A 487 13.74 0.26 9.80
N LEU A 488 14.76 0.93 9.24
CA LEU A 488 15.23 2.25 9.66
C LEU A 488 14.06 3.21 9.81
N ALA A 489 13.35 3.49 8.73
CA ALA A 489 12.28 4.50 8.69
C ALA A 489 11.27 4.37 9.84
N SER A 490 10.94 3.14 10.24
CA SER A 490 9.98 2.87 11.31
C SER A 490 10.41 3.33 12.71
N ARG A 491 11.72 3.54 12.97
CA ARG A 491 12.25 4.11 14.24
C ARG A 491 11.94 5.59 14.40
N MET A 492 11.65 6.32 13.31
CA MET A 492 11.30 7.73 13.41
C MET A 492 10.03 7.91 14.26
N ALA A 493 9.96 9.04 14.95
CA ALA A 493 8.73 9.46 15.59
C ALA A 493 7.87 10.27 14.61
N ALA A 494 6.61 10.51 15.00
CA ALA A 494 5.64 11.27 14.19
C ALA A 494 6.23 12.61 13.67
N GLY A 495 5.89 12.97 12.43
CA GLY A 495 6.38 14.19 11.78
C GLY A 495 7.86 14.16 11.39
N GLY A 496 8.50 12.98 11.37
CA GLY A 496 9.93 12.86 11.04
C GLY A 496 10.85 13.44 12.10
N THR A 497 10.40 13.46 13.35
CA THR A 497 11.13 14.06 14.48
C THR A 497 12.14 13.08 15.08
N TRP A 498 13.28 13.62 15.54
CA TRP A 498 14.31 12.87 16.24
C TRP A 498 13.97 12.72 17.73
N TRP A 499 14.51 11.71 18.41
CA TRP A 499 14.21 11.51 19.83
C TRP A 499 15.34 10.86 20.64
N TRP A 500 15.46 11.25 21.90
CA TRP A 500 16.46 10.77 22.86
C TRP A 500 16.17 9.34 23.35
N THR A 501 17.21 8.52 23.40
CA THR A 501 17.21 7.34 24.29
C THR A 501 17.56 7.78 25.72
N ARG A 502 17.50 6.87 26.71
CA ARG A 502 18.06 7.13 28.05
C ARG A 502 19.57 6.87 28.17
N THR A 503 20.19 6.29 27.14
CA THR A 503 21.59 5.83 27.21
C THR A 503 22.56 6.98 26.97
N PRO A 504 23.48 7.29 27.91
CA PRO A 504 24.52 8.29 27.72
C PRO A 504 25.57 7.85 26.70
N GLY A 505 26.12 8.81 25.97
CA GLY A 505 27.22 8.64 25.03
C GLY A 505 28.58 8.86 25.69
N ALA A 506 29.52 9.46 24.95
CA ALA A 506 30.73 10.01 25.56
C ALA A 506 30.39 11.14 26.55
N SER A 507 31.34 11.54 27.40
CA SER A 507 31.12 12.60 28.39
C SER A 507 30.51 13.87 27.76
N GLY A 508 29.31 14.26 28.21
CA GLY A 508 28.56 15.42 27.69
C GLY A 508 27.65 15.12 26.49
N PHE A 509 27.57 13.87 26.04
CA PHE A 509 26.78 13.43 24.89
C PHE A 509 25.80 12.31 25.26
N ALA A 510 24.77 12.11 24.45
CA ALA A 510 23.77 11.06 24.62
C ALA A 510 23.33 10.42 23.30
N TRP A 511 22.78 9.21 23.41
CA TRP A 511 22.22 8.48 22.28
C TRP A 511 20.82 8.95 21.93
N PHE A 512 20.58 9.06 20.63
CA PHE A 512 19.31 9.46 20.05
C PHE A 512 19.08 8.79 18.69
N VAL A 513 17.82 8.74 18.27
CA VAL A 513 17.45 8.37 16.90
C VAL A 513 17.38 9.64 16.07
N HIS A 514 18.27 9.78 15.10
CA HIS A 514 18.41 10.94 14.20
C HIS A 514 17.82 10.65 12.82
N HIS A 515 17.40 11.67 12.07
CA HIS A 515 17.01 11.50 10.67
C HIS A 515 18.20 11.00 9.80
N PRO A 516 18.08 9.90 9.03
CA PRO A 516 16.86 9.19 8.64
C PRO A 516 16.65 7.89 9.43
N ALA A 517 16.44 8.01 10.74
CA ALA A 517 16.16 6.97 11.72
C ALA A 517 17.35 6.12 12.24
N VAL A 518 18.56 6.66 12.13
CA VAL A 518 19.80 6.01 12.59
C VAL A 518 20.08 6.29 14.07
N LEU A 519 20.79 5.36 14.73
CA LEU A 519 21.26 5.55 16.12
C LEU A 519 22.61 6.28 16.12
N ILE A 520 22.68 7.40 16.86
CA ILE A 520 23.88 8.23 17.00
C ILE A 520 24.05 8.63 18.47
N GLY A 521 25.28 8.60 18.99
CA GLY A 521 25.65 8.88 20.38
C GLY A 521 26.50 10.13 20.59
N ASP A 522 26.44 11.10 19.67
CA ASP A 522 27.32 12.28 19.61
C ASP A 522 26.61 13.62 19.88
N ARG A 523 25.35 13.58 20.33
CA ARG A 523 24.54 14.79 20.51
C ARG A 523 24.71 15.36 21.91
N PRO A 524 25.03 16.65 22.07
CA PRO A 524 25.24 17.23 23.40
C PRO A 524 23.99 17.15 24.26
N VAL A 525 24.14 16.75 25.53
CA VAL A 525 23.02 16.52 26.46
C VAL A 525 22.18 17.75 26.77
N THR A 526 22.69 18.94 26.48
CA THR A 526 22.01 20.24 26.68
C THR A 526 21.18 20.69 25.49
N VAL A 527 21.21 19.96 24.35
CA VAL A 527 20.49 20.38 23.14
C VAL A 527 18.99 20.37 23.36
N VAL A 528 18.34 21.46 22.95
CA VAL A 528 16.89 21.66 22.90
C VAL A 528 16.52 21.98 21.45
N SER A 529 15.39 21.45 20.95
CA SER A 529 14.97 21.64 19.56
C SER A 529 13.46 21.50 19.38
N GLY A 530 12.89 22.33 18.51
CA GLY A 530 11.49 22.20 18.10
C GLY A 530 11.20 21.03 17.15
N VAL A 531 12.23 20.24 16.77
CA VAL A 531 12.09 19.08 15.88
C VAL A 531 12.57 17.77 16.52
N GLY A 532 12.76 17.76 17.85
CA GLY A 532 12.99 16.53 18.60
C GLY A 532 13.15 16.72 20.10
N GLY A 533 13.16 15.62 20.83
CA GLY A 533 13.19 15.65 22.28
C GLY A 533 12.98 14.27 22.90
N VAL A 534 12.25 14.21 24.01
CA VAL A 534 12.11 12.97 24.80
C VAL A 534 10.88 12.20 24.35
N ARG A 535 11.00 10.90 24.10
CA ARG A 535 9.86 10.06 23.69
C ARG A 535 9.45 9.13 24.84
N PRO A 536 8.32 9.41 25.52
CA PRO A 536 7.88 8.58 26.64
C PRO A 536 7.50 7.16 26.20
N ALA A 537 7.79 6.18 27.05
CA ALA A 537 7.35 4.80 26.96
C ALA A 537 6.76 4.33 28.29
N LEU A 538 5.90 3.32 28.19
CA LEU A 538 5.20 2.69 29.31
C LEU A 538 5.22 1.17 29.12
N ILE A 539 5.19 0.43 30.23
CA ILE A 539 4.71 -0.94 30.24
C ILE A 539 3.34 -0.91 30.90
N ILE A 540 2.32 -1.43 30.23
CA ILE A 540 0.94 -1.52 30.72
C ILE A 540 0.54 -2.98 30.91
N HIS A 541 -0.45 -3.24 31.76
CA HIS A 541 -0.99 -4.58 31.99
C HIS A 541 -2.48 -4.63 31.66
N GLN A 542 -2.89 -5.67 30.93
CA GLN A 542 -4.28 -5.98 30.63
C GLN A 542 -4.60 -7.44 30.95
#